data_AF-A0A6J5EZ06-F1
#
_entry.id   AF-A0A6J5EZ06-F1
#
_cell.length_a   1.000
_cell.length_b   1.000
_cell.length_c   1.000
_cell.angle_alpha   90.00
_cell.angle_beta   90.00
_cell.angle_gamma   90.00
#
_symmetry.space_group_name_H-M   'P 1'
#
loop_
_entity.id
_entity.type
_entity.pdbx_description
1 polymer ?
#
loop_
_entity_poly.entity_id
_entity_poly.type
_entity_poly.pdbx_seq_one_letter_code
_entity_poly.pdbx_strand_id
1 'polypeptide(L)' 'MLLARLAVDTKYKGQGLGEHLLAHALDTVLTTAEAIGVQCVVVDAIDSGAAGFYRKYGFEPFTDTPRRLFLPVATIKQA' A
#
# COMPACT_ATOMS: atom_id res chain seq x y z
N MET A 1 -3.13 -4.25 -8.84
CA MET A 1 -4.11 -4.72 -7.83
C MET A 1 -4.44 -3.57 -6.91
N LEU A 2 -5.72 -3.35 -6.59
CA LEU A 2 -6.16 -2.25 -5.70
C LEU A 2 -6.21 -2.75 -4.25
N LEU A 3 -5.45 -2.11 -3.35
CA LEU A 3 -5.66 -2.25 -1.91
C LEU A 3 -6.80 -1.31 -1.50
N ALA A 4 -8.02 -1.85 -1.52
CA ALA A 4 -9.24 -1.05 -1.39
C ALA A 4 -9.40 -0.43 0.01
N ARG A 5 -9.00 -1.16 1.06
CA ARG A 5 -9.12 -0.69 2.46
C ARG A 5 -7.98 -1.22 3.30
N LEU A 6 -7.46 -0.36 4.17
CA LEU A 6 -6.56 -0.70 5.26
C LEU A 6 -6.90 0.23 6.42
N ALA A 7 -7.17 -0.35 7.59
CA ALA A 7 -7.59 0.39 8.78
C ALA A 7 -7.11 -0.32 10.04
N VAL A 8 -6.87 0.46 11.09
CA VAL A 8 -6.57 -0.01 12.43
C VAL A 8 -7.59 0.63 13.37
N ASP A 9 -8.11 -0.14 14.31
CA ASP A 9 -9.01 0.37 15.34
C ASP A 9 -8.31 1.48 16.14
N THR A 10 -9.08 2.52 16.50
CA THR A 10 -8.56 3.71 17.20
C THR A 10 -7.82 3.40 18.49
N LYS A 11 -8.20 2.34 19.22
CA LYS A 11 -7.56 1.92 20.48
C LYS A 11 -6.13 1.41 20.27
N TYR A 12 -5.81 0.98 19.05
CA TYR A 12 -4.52 0.36 18.71
C TYR A 12 -3.70 1.19 17.71
N LYS A 13 -4.13 2.42 17.39
CA LYS A 13 -3.35 3.33 16.54
C LYS A 13 -2.00 3.66 17.19
N GLY A 14 -0.97 3.81 16.35
CA GLY A 14 0.39 4.17 16.79
C GLY A 14 1.21 3.00 17.35
N GLN A 15 0.68 1.77 17.32
CA GLN A 15 1.38 0.57 17.82
C GLN A 15 2.05 -0.25 16.70
N GLY A 16 2.16 0.30 15.49
CA GLY A 16 2.78 -0.41 14.36
C GLY A 16 1.86 -1.40 13.63
N LEU A 17 0.59 -1.54 14.01
CA LEU A 17 -0.30 -2.54 13.39
C LEU A 17 -0.63 -2.24 11.92
N GLY A 18 -0.67 -0.97 11.52
CA GLY A 18 -0.96 -0.59 10.14
C GLY A 18 0.15 -1.05 9.19
N GLU A 19 1.38 -1.00 9.68
CA GLU A 19 2.60 -1.44 9.01
C GLU A 19 2.62 -2.94 8.82
N HIS A 20 2.27 -3.71 9.86
CA HIS A 20 2.16 -5.17 9.76
C HIS A 20 1.06 -5.59 8.79
N LEU A 21 -0.11 -4.92 8.83
CA LEU A 21 -1.19 -5.16 7.88
C LEU A 21 -0.79 -4.83 6.44
N LEU A 22 -0.08 -3.72 6.23
CA LEU A 22 0.41 -3.34 4.92
C LEU A 22 1.43 -4.37 4.41
N ALA A 23 2.40 -4.76 5.23
CA ALA A 23 3.39 -5.78 4.87
C ALA A 23 2.73 -7.10 4.45
N HIS A 24 1.75 -7.58 5.23
CA HIS A 24 0.99 -8.78 4.88
C HIS A 24 0.22 -8.62 3.55
N ALA A 25 -0.38 -7.45 3.31
CA ALA A 25 -1.07 -7.18 2.05
C ALA A 25 -0.12 -7.16 0.84
N LEU A 26 1.09 -6.61 0.99
CA LEU A 26 2.11 -6.59 -0.07
C LEU A 26 2.65 -8.00 -0.36
N ASP A 27 2.87 -8.83 0.67
CA ASP A 27 3.24 -10.24 0.51
C ASP A 27 2.16 -11.03 -0.25
N THR A 28 0.89 -10.82 0.11
CA THR A 28 -0.25 -11.41 -0.60
C THR A 28 -0.27 -11.01 -2.08
N VAL A 29 0.06 -9.74 -2.38
CA VAL A 29 0.17 -9.27 -3.77
C VAL A 29 1.32 -9.97 -4.49
N LEU A 30 2.48 -10.13 -3.86
CA LEU A 30 3.64 -10.80 -4.45
C LEU A 30 3.30 -12.23 -4.88
N THR A 31 2.71 -13.02 -3.98
CA THR A 31 2.28 -14.39 -4.30
C THR A 31 1.23 -14.40 -5.42
N THR A 32 0.29 -13.47 -5.39
CA THR A 32 -0.76 -13.36 -6.42
C THR A 32 -0.20 -12.95 -7.78
N ALA A 33 0.84 -12.11 -7.79
CA ALA A 33 1.45 -11.59 -9.02
C ALA A 33 2.05 -12.71 -9.89
N GLU A 34 2.50 -13.80 -9.28
CA GLU A 34 3.02 -14.98 -9.99
C GLU A 34 1.95 -15.73 -10.78
N ALA A 35 0.70 -15.70 -10.30
CA ALA A 35 -0.40 -16.44 -10.92
C ALA A 35 -1.14 -15.65 -12.01
N ILE A 36 -1.33 -14.33 -11.82
CA ILE A 36 -2.24 -13.53 -12.67
C ILE A 36 -1.60 -12.29 -13.30
N GLY A 37 -0.29 -12.08 -13.14
CA GLY A 37 0.43 -10.96 -13.74
C GLY A 37 0.03 -9.59 -13.17
N VAL A 38 0.51 -9.28 -11.95
CA VAL A 38 0.28 -7.97 -11.31
C VAL A 38 1.53 -7.10 -11.44
N GLN A 39 1.39 -5.88 -11.98
CA GLN A 39 2.50 -4.94 -12.16
C GLN A 39 2.72 -4.00 -10.97
N CYS A 40 1.65 -3.58 -10.30
CA CYS A 40 1.72 -2.66 -9.15
C CYS A 40 0.54 -2.84 -8.19
N VAL A 41 0.74 -2.39 -6.95
CA VAL A 41 -0.31 -2.13 -5.97
C VAL A 41 -0.76 -0.68 -6.13
N VAL A 42 -2.06 -0.44 -6.11
CA VAL A 42 -2.64 0.92 -6.12
C VAL A 42 -3.42 1.12 -4.83
N VAL A 43 -3.39 2.34 -4.29
CA VAL A 43 -4.19 2.77 -3.13
C VAL A 43 -4.88 4.10 -3.45
N ASP A 44 -6.10 4.24 -2.95
CA ASP A 44 -6.81 5.51 -2.90
C ASP A 44 -6.82 6.00 -1.44
N ALA A 45 -5.90 6.92 -1.11
CA ALA A 45 -5.76 7.44 0.24
C ALA A 45 -6.94 8.35 0.60
N ILE A 46 -7.56 8.09 1.75
CA ILE A 46 -8.74 8.84 2.21
C ILE A 46 -8.41 10.31 2.51
N ASP A 47 -7.21 10.58 3.01
CA ASP A 47 -6.72 11.92 3.34
C ASP A 47 -5.20 12.04 3.12
N SER A 48 -4.66 13.24 3.35
CA SER A 48 -3.23 13.54 3.21
C SER A 48 -2.36 12.80 4.22
N GLY A 49 -2.89 12.49 5.41
CA GLY A 49 -2.20 11.71 6.43
C GLY A 49 -2.01 10.26 6.00
N ALA A 50 -3.06 9.64 5.45
CA ALA A 50 -3.01 8.31 4.85
C ALA A 50 -2.06 8.28 3.64
N ALA A 51 -2.09 9.31 2.78
CA ALA A 51 -1.13 9.41 1.68
C ALA A 51 0.31 9.49 2.19
N GLY A 52 0.55 10.26 3.27
CA GLY A 52 1.84 10.32 3.95
C GLY A 52 2.27 8.99 4.55
N PHE A 53 1.34 8.20 5.10
CA PHE A 53 1.61 6.84 5.57
C PHE A 53 2.12 5.96 4.43
N TYR A 54 1.41 5.88 3.30
CA TYR A 54 1.84 5.03 2.17
C TYR A 54 3.17 5.47 1.57
N ARG A 55 3.44 6.78 1.44
CA ARG A 55 4.70 7.30 0.92
C ARG A 55 5.94 6.82 1.69
N LYS A 56 5.81 6.58 3.00
CA LYS A 56 6.91 6.03 3.83
C LYS A 56 7.36 4.64 3.37
N TYR A 57 6.49 3.90 2.67
CA TYR A 57 6.74 2.55 2.17
C TYR A 57 7.01 2.51 0.66
N GLY A 58 7.44 3.64 0.08
CA GLY A 58 7.82 3.72 -1.33
C GLY A 58 6.65 3.86 -2.31
N PHE A 59 5.42 4.11 -1.82
CA PHE A 59 4.31 4.46 -2.72
C PHE A 59 4.52 5.85 -3.31
N GLU A 60 4.31 5.97 -4.62
CA GLU A 60 4.43 7.22 -5.37
C GLU A 60 3.05 7.73 -5.82
N PRO A 61 2.79 9.04 -5.77
CA PRO A 61 1.53 9.59 -6.25
C PRO A 61 1.43 9.55 -7.78
N PHE A 62 0.20 9.40 -8.29
CA PHE A 62 -0.08 9.69 -9.69
C PHE A 62 0.02 11.20 -9.97
N THR A 63 0.45 11.57 -11.17
CA THR A 63 0.68 12.97 -11.59
C THR A 63 -0.53 13.86 -11.32
N ASP A 64 -1.73 13.42 -11.73
CA ASP A 64 -2.94 14.24 -11.67
C ASP A 64 -3.80 13.97 -10.42
N THR A 65 -3.48 12.91 -9.68
CA THR A 65 -4.28 12.48 -8.52
C THR A 65 -3.38 12.22 -7.31
N PRO A 66 -2.99 13.27 -6.55
CA PRO A 66 -1.97 13.17 -5.50
C PRO A 66 -2.33 12.25 -4.31
N ARG A 67 -3.60 11.87 -4.18
CA ARG A 67 -4.10 10.93 -3.17
C ARG A 67 -4.30 9.51 -3.70
N ARG A 68 -4.17 9.29 -5.01
CA ARG A 68 -4.01 7.96 -5.57
C ARG A 68 -2.53 7.69 -5.68
N LEU A 69 -2.07 6.58 -5.12
CA LEU A 69 -0.66 6.20 -5.13
C LEU A 69 -0.50 4.79 -5.69
N PHE A 70 0.68 4.50 -6.21
CA PHE A 70 1.04 3.17 -6.66
C PHE A 70 2.40 2.74 -6.11
N LEU A 71 2.59 1.43 -5.99
CA LEU A 71 3.85 0.79 -5.63
C LEU A 71 4.12 -0.34 -6.64
N PRO A 72 5.17 -0.24 -7.47
CA PRO A 72 5.52 -1.31 -8.41
C PRO A 72 5.84 -2.62 -7.68
N VAL A 73 5.38 -3.75 -8.21
CA VAL A 73 5.71 -5.08 -7.66
C VAL A 73 7.21 -5.33 -7.68
N ALA A 74 7.92 -4.80 -8.68
CA ALA A 74 9.38 -4.86 -8.75
C ALA A 74 10.06 -4.19 -7.54
N THR A 75 9.47 -3.13 -6.98
CA THR A 75 9.95 -2.45 -5.77
C THR A 75 9.71 -3.29 -4.53
N ILE A 76 8.55 -3.97 -4.45
CA ILE A 76 8.23 -4.86 -3.32
C ILE A 76 9.22 -6.04 -3.24
N LYS A 77 9.64 -6.60 -4.38
CA LYS A 77 10.62 -7.71 -4.44
C LYS A 77 12.04 -7.34 -3.98
N GLN A 78 12.36 -6.06 -3.89
CA GLN A 78 13.70 -5.57 -3.54
C GLN A 78 13.82 -5.12 -2.08
N ALA A 79 12.70 -5.05 -1.35
CA ALA A 79 12.64 -4.69 0.07
C ALA A 79 12.91 -5.90 0.96
#